data_AF-A0A939BCL8-F1
#
_entry.id   AF-A0A939BCL8-F1
#
_cell.length_a   1.000
_cell.length_b   1.000
_cell.length_c   1.000
_cell.angle_alpha   90.00
_cell.angle_beta   90.00
_cell.angle_gamma   90.00
#
_symmetry.space_group_name_H-M   'P 1'
#
loop_
_entity.id
_entity.type
_entity.pdbx_description
1 polymer ?
#
loop_
_entity_poly.entity_id
_entity_poly.type
_entity_poly.pdbx_seq_one_letter_code
_entity_poly.pdbx_strand_id
1 'polypeptide(L)'
;MKKEWVKPEMKVITDTKIILECLYEVYQMDEVAIAADQRIEKTMVYPFVKMLENQYSNISAEEIHQKLWEFYMKGYTKEFFLQEAYSLLQETVVSV
;
A
#
# COMPACT_ATOMS: atom_id res chain seq x y z
N MET A 1 3.43 -0.15 -43.64
CA MET A 1 2.43 -0.42 -42.58
C MET A 1 3.03 0.01 -41.24
N LYS A 2 2.35 0.88 -40.50
CA LYS A 2 2.73 1.19 -39.11
C LYS A 2 2.15 0.07 -38.25
N LYS A 3 2.98 -0.67 -37.51
CA LYS A 3 2.48 -1.63 -36.54
C LYS A 3 1.86 -0.82 -35.40
N GLU A 4 0.55 -0.97 -35.19
CA GLU A 4 -0.08 -0.50 -33.95
C GLU A 4 0.55 -1.25 -32.80
N TRP A 5 1.12 -0.50 -31.85
CA TRP A 5 1.61 -1.08 -30.62
C TRP A 5 0.41 -1.42 -29.75
N VAL A 6 0.07 -2.70 -29.70
CA VAL A 6 -0.94 -3.23 -28.78
C VAL A 6 -0.24 -3.48 -27.45
N LYS A 7 -0.60 -2.72 -26.42
CA LYS A 7 -0.10 -2.95 -25.06
C LYS A 7 -0.45 -4.38 -24.66
N PRO A 8 0.51 -5.25 -24.32
CA PRO A 8 0.18 -6.55 -23.76
C PRO A 8 -0.59 -6.35 -22.46
N GLU A 9 -1.66 -7.11 -22.25
CA GLU A 9 -2.34 -7.22 -20.95
C GLU A 9 -1.43 -7.98 -19.97
N MET A 10 -0.33 -7.36 -19.56
CA MET A 10 0.54 -7.88 -18.54
C MET A 10 0.10 -7.25 -17.21
N LYS A 11 -0.76 -7.93 -16.46
CA LYS A 11 -0.96 -7.62 -15.04
C LYS A 11 0.30 -8.09 -14.29
N VAL A 12 1.37 -7.30 -14.35
CA VAL A 12 2.50 -7.46 -13.43
C VAL A 12 2.00 -7.00 -12.08
N ILE A 13 1.53 -7.95 -11.28
CA ILE A 13 1.14 -7.71 -9.90
C ILE A 13 2.45 -7.75 -9.11
N THR A 14 2.89 -6.58 -8.63
CA THR A 14 3.99 -6.52 -7.66
C THR A 14 3.54 -7.25 -6.40
N ASP A 15 4.42 -8.11 -5.88
CA ASP A 15 4.15 -8.88 -4.65
C ASP A 15 3.75 -7.93 -3.50
N THR A 16 2.63 -8.24 -2.85
CA THR A 16 2.08 -7.46 -1.73
C THR A 16 3.12 -7.26 -0.62
N LYS A 17 3.91 -8.29 -0.31
CA LYS A 17 4.96 -8.19 0.72
C LYS A 17 6.02 -7.16 0.33
N ILE A 18 6.42 -7.11 -0.94
CA ILE A 18 7.37 -6.10 -1.44
C ILE A 18 6.78 -4.70 -1.30
N ILE A 19 5.50 -4.53 -1.66
CA ILE A 19 4.81 -3.24 -1.50
C ILE A 19 4.79 -2.81 -0.03
N LEU A 20 4.48 -3.73 0.89
CA LEU A 20 4.43 -3.45 2.33
C LEU A 20 5.81 -3.14 2.92
N GLU A 21 6.87 -3.82 2.48
CA GLU A 21 8.24 -3.53 2.89
C GLU A 21 8.67 -2.12 2.47
N CYS A 22 8.39 -1.73 1.22
CA CYS A 22 8.64 -0.37 0.75
C CYS A 22 7.81 0.67 1.49
N LEU A 23 6.53 0.38 1.75
CA LEU A 23 5.65 1.29 2.48
C LEU A 23 6.14 1.55 3.90
N TYR A 24 6.63 0.53 4.60
CA TYR A 24 7.25 0.69 5.92
C TYR A 24 8.45 1.65 5.89
N GLU A 25 9.33 1.49 4.90
CA GLU A 25 10.50 2.36 4.74
C GLU A 25 10.09 3.81 4.42
N VAL A 26 9.06 4.00 3.60
CA VAL A 26 8.49 5.32 3.32
C VAL A 26 7.88 5.95 4.57
N TYR A 27 7.18 5.19 5.40
CA TYR A 27 6.68 5.70 6.68
C TYR A 27 7.81 6.19 7.58
N GLN A 28 8.96 5.51 7.61
CA GLN A 28 10.13 5.98 8.36
C GLN A 28 10.76 7.24 7.75
N MET A 29 10.73 7.39 6.43
CA MET A 29 11.31 8.54 5.73
C MET A 29 10.42 9.80 5.80
N ASP A 30 9.11 9.63 5.64
CA ASP A 30 8.12 10.72 5.53
C ASP A 30 7.33 10.93 6.84
N GLU A 31 7.76 10.36 7.97
CA GLU A 31 7.01 10.36 9.25
C GLU A 31 6.49 11.75 9.64
N VAL A 32 7.34 12.78 9.52
CA VAL A 32 7.00 14.17 9.86
C VAL A 32 5.93 14.75 8.91
N ALA A 33 6.01 14.43 7.62
CA ALA A 33 5.06 14.93 6.62
C ALA A 33 3.69 14.24 6.77
N ILE A 34 3.69 12.94 7.09
CA ILE A 34 2.48 12.14 7.31
C ILE A 34 1.80 12.58 8.61
N ALA A 35 2.55 12.74 9.71
CA ALA A 35 2.03 13.18 11.00
C ALA A 35 1.47 14.61 10.96
N ALA A 36 1.90 15.44 10.00
CA ALA A 36 1.39 16.79 9.80
C ALA A 36 0.04 16.86 9.05
N ASP A 37 -0.66 15.74 8.91
CA ASP A 37 -1.95 15.62 8.21
C ASP A 37 -1.90 16.16 6.78
N GLN A 38 -0.76 15.95 6.11
CA GLN A 38 -0.67 16.24 4.69
C GLN A 38 -1.58 15.27 3.93
N ARG A 39 -2.35 15.82 2.98
CA ARG A 39 -3.06 15.04 1.97
C ARG A 39 -2.18 13.92 1.44
N ILE A 40 -2.58 12.67 1.68
CA ILE A 40 -1.76 11.48 1.41
C ILE A 40 -1.27 11.46 -0.03
N GLU A 41 -2.07 11.99 -0.97
CA GLU A 41 -1.78 12.06 -2.40
C GLU A 41 -0.54 12.90 -2.74
N LYS A 42 -0.04 13.68 -1.77
CA LYS A 42 1.17 14.49 -1.86
C LYS A 42 2.39 13.84 -1.22
N THR A 43 2.25 12.65 -0.63
CA THR A 43 3.31 11.93 0.07
C THR A 43 3.80 10.74 -0.77
N MET A 44 4.99 10.23 -0.45
CA MET A 44 5.51 9.03 -1.11
C MET A 44 4.73 7.76 -0.75
N VAL A 45 3.82 7.82 0.22
CA VAL A 45 2.92 6.71 0.63
C VAL A 45 1.90 6.41 -0.46
N TYR A 46 1.37 7.45 -1.12
CA TYR A 46 0.22 7.31 -2.00
C TYR A 46 0.38 6.31 -3.14
N PRO A 47 1.51 6.28 -3.88
CA PRO A 47 1.71 5.26 -4.91
C PRO A 47 1.57 3.83 -4.39
N PHE A 48 2.09 3.53 -3.18
CA PHE A 48 2.06 2.19 -2.62
C PHE A 48 0.65 1.78 -2.17
N VAL A 49 -0.07 2.67 -1.48
CA VAL A 49 -1.46 2.36 -1.07
C VAL A 49 -2.41 2.27 -2.27
N LYS A 50 -2.14 2.99 -3.37
CA LYS A 50 -2.85 2.80 -4.65
C LYS A 50 -2.53 1.47 -5.32
N MET A 51 -1.28 0.99 -5.21
CA MET A 51 -0.94 -0.35 -5.69
C MET A 51 -1.70 -1.43 -4.92
N LEU A 52 -1.85 -1.27 -3.60
CA LEU A 52 -2.66 -2.16 -2.76
C LEU A 52 -4.14 -2.08 -3.11
N GLU A 53 -4.75 -0.89 -3.19
CA GLU A 53 -6.16 -0.73 -3.57
C GLU A 53 -6.46 -1.38 -4.94
N ASN A 54 -5.55 -1.27 -5.92
CA ASN A 54 -5.71 -1.92 -7.21
C ASN A 54 -5.67 -3.46 -7.14
N GLN A 55 -5.07 -4.03 -6.10
CA GLN A 55 -5.00 -5.47 -5.84
C GLN A 55 -6.17 -5.95 -4.96
N TYR A 56 -6.68 -5.09 -4.07
CA TYR A 56 -7.71 -5.39 -3.08
C TYR A 56 -8.95 -4.53 -3.33
N SER A 57 -9.96 -5.10 -4.02
CA SER A 57 -11.10 -4.34 -4.56
C SER A 57 -12.05 -3.73 -3.52
N ASN A 58 -11.93 -4.10 -2.24
CA ASN A 58 -12.91 -3.81 -1.19
C ASN A 58 -12.42 -2.82 -0.14
N ILE A 59 -11.26 -2.20 -0.35
CA ILE A 59 -10.68 -1.26 0.61
C ILE A 59 -10.04 -0.09 -0.14
N SER A 60 -10.39 1.13 0.26
CA SER A 60 -9.86 2.32 -0.39
C SER A 60 -8.39 2.57 0.00
N ALA A 61 -7.65 3.30 -0.84
CA ALA A 61 -6.28 3.69 -0.52
C ALA A 61 -6.16 4.51 0.78
N GLU A 62 -7.17 5.32 1.10
CA GLU A 62 -7.24 6.09 2.33
C GLU A 62 -7.45 5.18 3.55
N GLU A 63 -8.35 4.21 3.46
CA GLU A 63 -8.59 3.25 4.53
C GLU A 63 -7.39 2.32 4.74
N ILE A 64 -6.72 1.88 3.65
CA ILE A 64 -5.44 1.16 3.73
C ILE A 64 -4.43 2.00 4.49
N HIS A 65 -4.25 3.27 4.11
CA HIS A 65 -3.28 4.14 4.76
C HIS A 65 -3.58 4.26 6.26
N GLN A 66 -4.81 4.58 6.66
CA GLN A 66 -5.20 4.76 8.06
C GLN A 66 -4.84 3.53 8.90
N LYS A 67 -5.25 2.34 8.48
CA LYS A 67 -4.99 1.10 9.24
C LYS A 67 -3.51 0.74 9.29
N LEU A 68 -2.80 0.86 8.17
CA LEU A 68 -1.37 0.56 8.12
C LEU A 68 -0.55 1.59 8.93
N TRP A 69 -0.96 2.84 8.92
CA TRP A 69 -0.35 3.88 9.74
C TRP A 69 -0.53 3.59 11.23
N GLU A 70 -1.71 3.15 11.67
CA GLU A 70 -1.93 2.71 13.05
C GLU A 70 -1.00 1.55 13.46
N PHE A 71 -0.76 0.58 12.56
CA PHE A 71 0.19 -0.50 12.82
C PHE A 71 1.63 -0.01 12.94
N TYR A 72 2.03 0.94 12.09
CA TYR A 72 3.34 1.59 12.15
C TYR A 72 3.53 2.35 13.47
N MET A 73 2.55 3.19 13.85
CA MET A 73 2.60 4.05 15.04
C MET A 73 2.64 3.29 16.36
N LYS A 74 2.22 2.02 16.39
CA LYS A 74 2.36 1.15 17.58
C LYS A 74 3.84 0.89 17.94
N GLY A 75 4.79 1.21 17.05
CA GLY A 75 6.21 1.26 17.38
C GLY A 75 6.85 -0.10 17.68
N TYR A 76 6.27 -1.18 17.17
CA TYR A 76 6.84 -2.53 17.26
C TYR A 76 7.91 -2.73 16.17
N THR A 77 8.16 -3.98 15.75
CA THR A 77 9.15 -4.29 14.72
C THR A 77 8.57 -4.21 13.30
N LYS A 78 9.44 -4.15 12.28
CA LYS A 78 9.04 -4.26 10.87
C LYS A 78 8.24 -5.54 10.62
N GLU A 79 8.63 -6.65 11.24
CA GLU A 79 7.95 -7.94 11.13
C GLU A 79 6.52 -7.88 11.67
N PHE A 80 6.30 -7.21 12.81
CA PHE A 80 4.96 -6.99 13.35
C PHE A 80 4.10 -6.21 12.36
N PHE A 81 4.61 -5.08 11.84
CA PHE A 81 3.91 -4.29 10.83
C PHE A 81 3.53 -5.15 9.61
N LEU A 82 4.48 -5.91 9.06
CA LEU A 82 4.24 -6.75 7.89
C LEU A 82 3.19 -7.83 8.16
N GLN A 83 3.21 -8.46 9.33
CA GLN A 83 2.27 -9.52 9.69
C GLN A 83 0.83 -8.99 9.82
N GLU A 84 0.65 -7.87 10.53
CA GLU A 84 -0.68 -7.27 10.73
C GLU A 84 -1.22 -6.69 9.41
N ALA A 85 -0.36 -6.01 8.64
CA ALA A 85 -0.71 -5.47 7.33
C ALA A 85 -1.14 -6.55 6.35
N TYR A 86 -0.42 -7.68 6.31
CA TYR A 86 -0.75 -8.79 5.42
C TYR A 86 -2.06 -9.46 5.85
N SER A 87 -2.27 -9.68 7.15
CA SER A 87 -3.51 -10.26 7.68
C SER A 87 -4.73 -9.40 7.33
N LEU A 88 -4.63 -8.09 7.57
CA LEU A 88 -5.67 -7.12 7.21
C LEU A 88 -6.06 -7.21 5.73
N LEU A 89 -5.09 -7.23 4.83
CA LEU A 89 -5.35 -7.24 3.39
C LEU A 89 -5.95 -8.58 2.92
N GLN A 90 -5.54 -9.71 3.50
CA GLN A 90 -6.14 -11.02 3.17
C GLN A 90 -7.60 -11.13 3.61
N GLU A 91 -7.98 -10.59 4.77
CA GLU A 91 -9.37 -10.59 5.25
C GLU A 91 -10.32 -9.86 4.29
N THR A 92 -9.84 -8.80 3.62
CA THR A 92 -10.65 -8.03 2.66
C THR A 92 -11.02 -8.79 1.38
N VAL A 93 -10.34 -9.90 1.08
CA VAL A 93 -10.59 -10.76 -0.10
C VAL A 93 -11.68 -11.80 0.16
N VAL A 94 -11.91 -12.18 1.42
CA VAL A 94 -12.79 -13.32 1.79
C VAL A 94 -14.26 -12.89 1.95
N SER A 95 -14.55 -11.59 2.00
CA SER A 95 -15.92 -11.07 2.08
C SER A 95 -16.53 -10.97 0.68
N VAL A 96 -17.00 -12.10 0.13
CA VAL A 96 -17.85 -12.17 -1.07
C VAL A 96 -19.21 -12.73 -0.69
#